data_AF-A0A2G9U1E9-F1
#
_entry.id   AF-A0A2G9U1E9-F1
#
_cell.length_a   1.000
_cell.length_b   1.000
_cell.length_c   1.000
_cell.angle_alpha   90.00
_cell.angle_beta   90.00
_cell.angle_gamma   90.00
#
_symmetry.space_group_name_H-M   'P 1'
#
loop_
_entity.id
_entity.type
_entity.pdbx_description
1 polymer ?
#
loop_
_entity_poly.entity_id
_entity_poly.type
_entity_poly.pdbx_seq_one_letter_code
_entity_poly.pdbx_strand_id
1 'polypeptide(L)'
;MKQLRSASTHFGYEQVDEAEKEKRVHHVFANVAKKYDLMNDAMSFGIHRLWKDYYVSGLPLTPDSKTLPEGLGDIAFRLQKRMKTGKVTVVDINQNMLDVGQERSRKDPS
;
A
#
# COMPACT_ATOMS: atom_id res chain seq x y z
N MET A 1 -10.00 -5.68 39.06
CA MET A 1 -9.85 -4.45 38.26
C MET A 1 -8.46 -4.44 37.64
N LYS A 2 -8.32 -4.62 36.32
CA LYS A 2 -7.02 -4.44 35.65
C LYS A 2 -6.79 -2.94 35.49
N GLN A 3 -5.74 -2.43 36.12
CA GLN A 3 -5.30 -1.05 35.97
C GLN A 3 -4.73 -0.92 34.55
N LEU A 4 -5.47 -0.27 33.64
CA LEU A 4 -4.95 0.14 32.34
C LEU A 4 -3.84 1.16 32.62
N ARG A 5 -2.58 0.75 32.52
CA ARG A 5 -1.47 1.70 32.50
C ARG A 5 -1.62 2.51 31.20
N SER A 6 -1.84 3.82 31.30
CA SER A 6 -1.69 4.73 30.16
C SER A 6 -0.20 4.79 29.83
N ALA A 7 0.23 3.95 28.89
CA ALA A 7 1.60 3.99 28.40
C ALA A 7 1.76 5.24 27.52
N SER A 8 2.63 6.16 27.93
CA SER A 8 3.01 7.29 27.08
C SER A 8 4.11 6.87 26.11
N THR A 9 4.12 7.47 24.94
CA THR A 9 5.05 7.19 23.84
C THR A 9 5.36 8.50 23.11
N HIS A 10 6.29 8.46 22.17
CA HIS A 10 6.70 9.66 21.42
C HIS A 10 6.13 9.65 20.00
N PHE A 11 5.65 10.80 19.55
CA PHE A 11 5.29 11.09 18.17
C PHE A 11 6.04 12.35 17.72
N GLY A 12 7.12 12.17 16.94
CA GLY A 12 8.06 13.25 16.66
C GLY A 12 8.74 13.74 17.93
N TYR A 13 8.60 15.03 18.24
CA TYR A 13 9.16 15.67 19.45
C TYR A 13 8.15 15.74 20.62
N GLU A 14 6.93 15.22 20.45
CA GLU A 14 5.88 15.26 21.47
C GLU A 14 5.73 13.91 22.18
N GLN A 15 5.48 13.94 23.51
CA GLN A 15 4.95 12.78 24.23
C GLN A 15 3.43 12.74 24.12
N VAL A 16 2.90 11.58 23.75
CA VAL A 16 1.47 11.32 23.53
C VAL A 16 1.08 10.00 24.18
N ASP A 17 -0.20 9.80 24.46
CA ASP A 17 -0.71 8.50 24.88
C ASP A 17 -0.56 7.48 23.74
N GLU A 18 -0.29 6.21 24.07
CA GLU A 18 -0.08 5.17 23.06
C GLU A 18 -1.31 4.98 22.14
N ALA A 19 -2.50 5.06 22.71
CA ALA A 19 -3.77 5.02 21.96
C ALA A 19 -3.96 6.23 21.02
N GLU A 20 -3.31 7.36 21.32
CA GLU A 20 -3.36 8.55 20.47
C GLU A 20 -2.30 8.50 19.37
N LYS A 21 -1.12 7.94 19.66
CA LYS A 21 -0.06 7.75 18.66
C LYS A 21 -0.55 6.94 17.46
N GLU A 22 -1.25 5.83 17.71
CA GLU A 22 -1.78 4.99 16.64
C GLU A 22 -2.69 5.79 15.69
N LYS A 23 -3.62 6.58 16.24
CA LYS A 23 -4.51 7.46 15.45
C LYS A 23 -3.74 8.51 14.66
N ARG A 24 -2.73 9.15 15.27
CA ARG A 24 -1.90 10.16 14.60
C ARG A 24 -1.08 9.55 13.46
N VAL A 25 -0.49 8.37 13.68
CA VAL A 25 0.23 7.63 12.64
C VAL A 25 -0.69 7.26 11.48
N HIS A 26 -1.88 6.72 11.76
CA HIS A 26 -2.90 6.46 10.73
C HIS A 26 -3.27 7.72 9.94
N HIS A 27 -3.42 8.86 10.60
CA HIS A 27 -3.75 10.12 9.95
C HIS A 27 -2.63 10.60 9.01
N VAL A 28 -1.37 10.44 9.40
CA VAL A 28 -0.23 10.73 8.51
C VAL A 28 -0.27 9.82 7.28
N PHE A 29 -0.43 8.50 7.47
CA PHE A 29 -0.49 7.56 6.35
C PHE A 29 -1.69 7.83 5.43
N ALA A 30 -2.86 8.18 5.99
CA ALA A 30 -4.04 8.57 5.22
C ALA A 30 -3.80 9.83 4.37
N ASN A 31 -3.13 10.84 4.93
CA ASN A 31 -2.83 12.08 4.22
C ASN A 31 -1.75 11.92 3.15
N VAL A 32 -0.76 11.07 3.39
CA VAL A 32 0.33 10.84 2.44
C VAL A 32 -0.10 9.88 1.33
N ALA A 33 -1.10 9.00 1.53
CA ALA A 33 -1.54 8.02 0.52
C ALA A 33 -1.75 8.63 -0.89
N LYS A 34 -2.37 9.81 -0.99
CA LYS A 34 -2.57 10.51 -2.28
C LYS A 34 -1.31 11.10 -2.89
N LYS A 35 -0.31 11.45 -2.07
CA LYS A 35 0.96 12.05 -2.48
C LYS A 35 2.10 11.03 -2.57
N TYR A 36 1.88 9.80 -2.09
CA TYR A 36 2.91 8.78 -1.97
C TYR A 36 3.52 8.43 -3.32
N ASP A 37 2.68 8.27 -4.35
CA ASP A 37 3.16 8.00 -5.71
C ASP A 37 3.94 9.18 -6.29
N LEU A 38 3.47 10.41 -6.08
CA LEU A 38 4.17 11.62 -6.56
C LEU A 38 5.54 11.77 -5.88
N MET A 39 5.61 11.53 -4.57
CA MET A 39 6.86 11.53 -3.82
C MET A 39 7.80 10.45 -4.33
N ASN A 40 7.31 9.23 -4.53
CA ASN A 40 8.13 8.14 -5.06
C ASN A 40 8.61 8.42 -6.49
N ASP A 41 7.77 9.00 -7.34
CA ASP A 41 8.17 9.42 -8.69
C ASP A 41 9.28 10.47 -8.65
N ALA A 42 9.14 11.49 -7.79
CA ALA A 42 10.13 12.57 -7.67
C ALA A 42 11.44 12.10 -7.04
N MET A 43 11.38 11.38 -5.90
CA MET A 43 12.56 10.92 -5.18
C MET A 43 13.32 9.83 -5.94
N SER A 44 12.62 8.95 -6.65
CA SER A 44 13.27 7.90 -7.44
C SER A 44 13.61 8.35 -8.87
N PHE A 45 13.31 9.58 -9.26
CA PHE A 45 13.32 10.01 -10.67
C PHE A 45 12.61 9.00 -11.60
N GLY A 46 11.49 8.43 -11.14
CA GLY A 46 10.71 7.42 -11.88
C GLY A 46 11.32 6.00 -11.97
N ILE A 47 12.55 5.77 -11.49
CA ILE A 47 13.23 4.46 -11.55
C ILE A 47 12.46 3.35 -10.85
N HIS A 48 11.70 3.68 -9.80
CA HIS A 48 10.92 2.67 -9.06
C HIS A 48 9.92 1.91 -9.96
N ARG A 49 9.51 2.48 -11.10
CA ARG A 49 8.64 1.82 -12.08
C ARG A 49 9.35 0.64 -12.75
N LEU A 50 10.62 0.84 -13.13
CA LEU A 50 11.47 -0.20 -13.70
C LEU A 50 11.74 -1.33 -12.70
N TRP A 51 11.93 -0.99 -11.42
CA TRP A 51 12.10 -2.00 -10.38
C TRP A 51 10.85 -2.85 -10.19
N LYS A 52 9.66 -2.23 -10.21
CA LYS A 52 8.38 -2.95 -10.12
C LYS A 52 8.16 -3.84 -11.35
N ASP A 53 8.49 -3.36 -12.55
CA ASP A 53 8.38 -4.15 -13.77
C ASP A 53 9.36 -5.33 -13.75
N TYR A 54 10.61 -5.10 -13.36
CA TYR A 54 11.62 -6.16 -13.21
C TYR A 54 11.18 -7.20 -12.19
N TYR A 55 10.73 -6.75 -11.00
CA TYR A 55 10.20 -7.63 -9.96
C TYR A 55 9.06 -8.51 -10.48
N VAL A 56 8.04 -7.89 -11.10
CA VAL A 56 6.90 -8.64 -11.63
C VAL A 56 7.34 -9.58 -12.75
N SER A 57 8.31 -9.23 -13.58
CA SER A 57 8.81 -10.09 -14.67
C SER A 57 9.57 -11.33 -14.18
N GLY A 58 10.25 -11.25 -13.04
CA GLY A 58 11.01 -12.35 -12.46
C GLY A 58 10.16 -13.41 -11.76
N LEU A 59 8.88 -13.11 -11.48
CA LEU A 59 8.00 -14.07 -10.79
C LEU A 59 7.64 -15.26 -11.70
N PRO A 60 7.66 -16.52 -11.21
CA PRO A 60 7.26 -17.69 -11.98
C PRO A 60 5.73 -17.84 -12.02
N LEU A 61 5.05 -16.86 -12.62
CA LEU A 61 3.59 -16.81 -12.68
C LEU A 61 3.05 -17.72 -13.77
N THR A 62 2.04 -18.50 -13.41
CA THR A 62 1.20 -19.30 -14.31
C THR A 62 -0.20 -18.66 -14.44
N PRO A 63 -0.97 -19.00 -15.49
CA PRO A 63 -2.35 -18.53 -15.65
C PRO A 63 -3.27 -18.87 -14.47
N ASP A 64 -2.93 -19.86 -13.65
CA ASP A 64 -3.70 -20.27 -12.46
C ASP A 64 -3.10 -19.77 -11.13
N SER A 65 -2.07 -18.94 -11.19
CA SER A 65 -1.44 -18.39 -9.99
C SER A 65 -2.43 -17.55 -9.18
N LYS A 66 -2.28 -17.57 -7.86
CA LYS A 66 -3.01 -16.72 -6.92
C LYS A 66 -1.99 -15.80 -6.24
N THR A 67 -2.22 -14.50 -6.29
CA THR A 67 -1.28 -13.51 -5.74
C THR A 67 -1.99 -12.54 -4.80
N LEU A 68 -1.29 -12.15 -3.72
CA LEU A 68 -1.77 -11.22 -2.69
C LEU A 68 -0.82 -10.02 -2.55
N PRO A 69 -0.81 -9.09 -3.52
CA PRO A 69 -0.03 -7.86 -3.41
C PRO A 69 -0.67 -6.87 -2.42
N GLU A 70 0.18 -6.13 -1.71
CA GLU A 70 -0.21 -5.02 -0.83
C GLU A 70 -0.11 -3.65 -1.50
N GLY A 71 -0.81 -2.64 -0.98
CA GLY A 71 -0.76 -1.25 -1.44
C GLY A 71 -1.85 -0.85 -2.44
N LEU A 72 -1.58 0.23 -3.18
CA LEU A 72 -2.50 0.93 -4.10
C LEU A 72 -2.87 0.14 -5.39
N GLY A 73 -2.57 -1.15 -5.46
CA GLY A 73 -2.87 -2.01 -6.60
C GLY A 73 -1.88 -1.96 -7.77
N ASP A 74 -0.84 -1.14 -7.72
CA ASP A 74 0.11 -0.95 -8.83
C ASP A 74 0.85 -2.25 -9.26
N ILE A 75 1.26 -3.07 -8.29
CA ILE A 75 1.80 -4.43 -8.57
C ILE A 75 0.68 -5.37 -9.01
N ALA A 76 -0.51 -5.24 -8.42
CA ALA A 76 -1.67 -6.08 -8.74
C ALA A 76 -2.08 -5.97 -10.21
N PHE A 77 -2.14 -4.75 -10.75
CA PHE A 77 -2.47 -4.52 -12.16
C PHE A 77 -1.41 -5.11 -13.10
N ARG A 78 -0.12 -4.97 -12.76
CA ARG A 78 0.97 -5.60 -13.53
C ARG A 78 0.89 -7.12 -13.52
N LEU A 79 0.58 -7.71 -12.36
CA LEU A 79 0.37 -9.15 -12.20
C LEU A 79 -0.82 -9.63 -13.05
N GLN A 80 -1.95 -8.94 -12.97
CA GLN A 80 -3.15 -9.27 -13.74
C GLN A 80 -2.89 -9.23 -15.24
N LYS A 81 -2.22 -8.18 -15.72
CA LYS A 81 -1.82 -8.02 -17.13
C LYS A 81 -0.90 -9.15 -17.60
N ARG A 82 -0.01 -9.63 -16.75
CA ARG A 82 0.91 -10.74 -17.08
C ARG A 82 0.21 -12.10 -17.08
N MET A 83 -0.67 -12.35 -16.11
CA MET A 83 -1.32 -13.65 -15.91
C MET A 83 -2.51 -13.90 -16.86
N LYS A 84 -3.15 -12.85 -17.39
CA LYS A 84 -4.32 -12.86 -18.28
C LYS A 84 -5.60 -13.49 -17.70
N THR A 85 -5.54 -14.70 -17.14
CA THR A 85 -6.71 -15.45 -16.63
C THR A 85 -6.68 -15.73 -15.14
N GLY A 86 -5.54 -15.49 -14.47
CA GLY A 86 -5.39 -15.76 -13.04
C GLY A 86 -6.05 -14.69 -12.17
N LYS A 87 -6.21 -15.01 -10.88
CA LYS A 87 -6.89 -14.13 -9.91
C LYS A 87 -5.87 -13.42 -9.02
N VAL A 88 -5.94 -12.09 -9.01
CA VAL A 88 -5.17 -11.23 -8.11
C VAL A 88 -6.10 -10.67 -7.04
N THR A 89 -5.70 -10.75 -5.77
CA THR A 89 -6.47 -10.20 -4.63
C THR A 89 -5.59 -9.19 -3.89
N VAL A 90 -5.99 -7.92 -3.89
CA VAL A 90 -5.25 -6.87 -3.17
C VAL A 90 -5.64 -6.88 -1.71
N VAL A 91 -4.66 -6.83 -0.81
CA VAL A 91 -4.87 -6.77 0.65
C VAL A 91 -4.05 -5.62 1.22
N ASP A 92 -4.62 -4.80 2.07
CA ASP A 92 -3.90 -3.74 2.77
C ASP A 92 -4.54 -3.51 4.13
N ILE A 93 -3.74 -3.12 5.12
CA ILE A 93 -4.23 -2.79 6.47
C ILE A 93 -4.95 -1.43 6.49
N ASN A 94 -4.62 -0.53 5.55
CA ASN A 94 -5.17 0.81 5.46
C ASN A 94 -6.28 0.86 4.41
N GLN A 95 -7.52 1.08 4.86
CA GLN A 95 -8.68 1.18 3.98
C GLN A 95 -8.51 2.25 2.89
N ASN A 96 -7.85 3.37 3.18
CA ASN A 96 -7.61 4.41 2.18
C ASN A 96 -6.78 3.91 0.99
N MET A 97 -5.86 2.96 1.22
CA MET A 97 -5.05 2.37 0.16
C MET A 97 -5.89 1.47 -0.74
N LEU A 98 -6.81 0.70 -0.14
CA LEU A 98 -7.79 -0.11 -0.87
C LEU A 98 -8.77 0.77 -1.67
N ASP A 99 -9.24 1.86 -1.10
CA ASP A 99 -10.19 2.78 -1.76
C ASP A 99 -9.56 3.43 -3.00
N VAL A 100 -8.31 3.92 -2.89
CA VAL A 100 -7.58 4.46 -4.04
C VAL A 100 -7.28 3.37 -5.07
N GLY A 101 -6.94 2.15 -4.64
CA GLY A 101 -6.76 1.00 -5.53
C GLY A 101 -8.04 0.64 -6.30
N GLN A 102 -9.19 0.64 -5.64
CA GLN A 102 -10.50 0.43 -6.29
C GLN A 102 -10.81 1.53 -7.29
N GLU A 103 -10.57 2.80 -6.93
CA GLU A 103 -10.79 3.93 -7.83
C GLU A 103 -9.93 3.81 -9.10
N ARG A 104 -8.67 3.42 -8.95
CA ARG A 104 -7.76 3.16 -10.08
C ARG A 104 -8.23 2.01 -10.96
N SER A 105 -8.63 0.90 -10.36
CA SER A 105 -9.16 -0.26 -11.09
C SER A 105 -10.38 0.08 -11.94
N ARG A 106 -11.20 1.05 -11.52
CA ARG A 106 -12.36 1.51 -12.29
C ARG A 106 -11.97 2.44 -13.44
N LYS A 107 -10.88 3.20 -13.30
CA LYS A 107 -10.40 4.18 -14.29
C LYS A 107 -9.53 3.54 -15.38
N ASP A 108 -8.80 2.50 -15.03
CA ASP A 108 -7.95 1.73 -15.94
C ASP A 108 -8.21 0.24 -15.69
N PRO A 109 -9.31 -0.31 -16.24
CA PRO A 109 -9.52 -1.75 -16.25
C PRO A 109 -8.56 -2.31 -17.29
N SER A 110 -7.35 -2.64 -16.83
CA SER A 110 -6.28 -3.31 -17.55
C SER A 110 -6.73 -4.24 -18.68
#